data_AF-A0A8T1WCC6-F1
#
_entry.id   AF-A0A8T1WCC6-F1
#
_cell.length_a   1.000
_cell.length_b   1.000
_cell.length_c   1.000
_cell.angle_alpha   90.00
_cell.angle_beta   90.00
_cell.angle_gamma   90.00
#
_symmetry.space_group_name_H-M   'P 1'
#
loop_
_entity.id
_entity.type
_entity.pdbx_description
1 polymer ?
#
loop_
_entity_poly.entity_id
_entity_poly.type
_entity_poly.pdbx_seq_one_letter_code
_entity_poly.pdbx_strand_id
1 'polypeptide(L)'
;MRLQVVLVALWSALLGVYGDQMFEFYGDSHFEFGRDMGLRFQDKIQERMRLNTKLQTLLLPFAHTSTGRKLLDRYLAVHRATFPQYVEELEGVAEGSGVPFETVFIENVVEEFSNSIPPSFQSKVFPAEGRHPVLRCSDIVLTSSKMHVVAHNEDSREEDVNRTAIVIAKIADEPKFVAYTYLGDLPSGAFGFNQNGVAFTLNFVQPSEIFAGGLGRGFISRDLLTAKNADDAIGIITRAGQATGHNFQLMDVLAKRVWNIEVASFNRHLIYEFQEEGSVVSAFFHANQYQRLQVPQPPYESSLHRLHRYSELTPPATIGEALVVLGNQEDQSWPVFHDALSHARGDLSGWTLTTIVFELEQGKAVSFWGNPARCHQNLVWDLFDLTVLPAAVNETL
;
A
#
# COMPACT_ATOMS: atom_id res chain seq x y z
N MET A 1 -19.51 -24.35 23.63
CA MET A 1 -19.91 -22.92 23.56
C MET A 1 -18.98 -21.94 24.28
N ARG A 2 -18.38 -22.22 25.45
CA ARG A 2 -17.41 -21.30 26.09
C ARG A 2 -15.93 -21.50 25.74
N LEU A 3 -15.57 -22.61 25.07
CA LEU A 3 -14.15 -22.91 24.75
C LEU A 3 -13.68 -22.32 23.39
N GLN A 4 -14.55 -22.23 22.37
CA GLN A 4 -14.16 -21.73 21.04
C GLN A 4 -13.97 -20.20 21.01
N VAL A 5 -14.82 -19.44 21.73
CA VAL A 5 -14.67 -17.98 21.86
C VAL A 5 -13.38 -17.61 22.62
N VAL A 6 -12.97 -18.45 23.57
CA VAL A 6 -11.72 -18.28 24.32
C VAL A 6 -10.49 -18.59 23.45
N LEU A 7 -10.60 -19.50 22.47
CA LEU A 7 -9.53 -19.82 21.54
C LEU A 7 -9.27 -18.71 20.50
N VAL A 8 -10.30 -18.03 19.99
CA VAL A 8 -10.14 -16.86 19.10
C VAL A 8 -9.51 -15.67 19.83
N ALA A 9 -9.87 -15.48 21.10
CA ALA A 9 -9.28 -14.45 21.96
C ALA A 9 -7.82 -14.75 22.39
N LEU A 10 -7.43 -16.03 22.47
CA LEU A 10 -6.06 -16.44 22.84
C LEU A 10 -5.07 -16.34 21.67
N TRP A 11 -5.54 -16.47 20.42
CA TRP A 11 -4.67 -16.28 19.23
C TRP A 11 -4.40 -14.80 18.92
N SER A 12 -5.39 -13.93 19.16
CA SER A 12 -5.21 -12.47 19.09
C SER A 12 -4.29 -11.94 20.20
N ALA A 13 -4.17 -12.66 21.32
CA ALA A 13 -3.34 -12.27 22.46
C ALA A 13 -1.83 -12.53 22.28
N LEU A 14 -1.41 -13.38 21.33
CA LEU A 14 0.01 -13.71 21.14
C LEU A 14 0.76 -12.72 20.25
N LEU A 15 0.07 -11.83 19.52
CA LEU A 15 0.65 -10.71 18.77
C LEU A 15 -0.16 -9.40 18.82
N GLY A 16 -1.27 -9.35 19.56
CA GLY A 16 -2.04 -8.12 19.72
C GLY A 16 -2.51 -7.52 18.39
N VAL A 17 -2.83 -8.34 17.38
CA VAL A 17 -3.43 -7.85 16.13
C VAL A 17 -4.87 -7.45 16.45
N TYR A 18 -5.10 -6.15 16.64
CA TYR A 18 -6.42 -5.60 16.91
C TYR A 18 -7.17 -5.40 15.58
N GLY A 19 -8.51 -5.42 15.63
CA GLY A 19 -9.39 -5.07 14.52
C GLY A 19 -8.88 -3.86 13.71
N ASP A 20 -8.95 -3.91 12.38
CA ASP A 20 -8.64 -2.75 11.52
C ASP A 20 -9.45 -1.54 12.01
N GLN A 21 -8.77 -0.43 12.29
CA GLN A 21 -9.42 0.75 12.84
C GLN A 21 -10.07 1.57 11.72
N MET A 22 -11.33 1.99 11.89
CA MET A 22 -12.02 2.85 10.93
C MET A 22 -11.95 4.32 11.34
N PHE A 23 -11.82 5.19 10.35
CA PHE A 23 -11.88 6.64 10.46
C PHE A 23 -12.81 7.19 9.39
N GLU A 24 -13.87 7.87 9.82
CA GLU A 24 -14.82 8.52 8.93
C GLU A 24 -14.69 10.04 9.02
N PHE A 25 -14.69 10.71 7.87
CA PHE A 25 -14.64 12.17 7.83
C PHE A 25 -15.56 12.74 6.74
N TYR A 26 -16.35 13.74 7.11
CA TYR A 26 -17.19 14.51 6.21
C TYR A 26 -17.00 15.98 6.55
N GLY A 27 -16.34 16.74 5.69
CA GLY A 27 -16.01 18.13 5.93
C GLY A 27 -15.45 18.81 4.70
N ASP A 28 -15.06 20.08 4.81
CA ASP A 28 -14.71 20.91 3.65
C ASP A 28 -13.20 21.25 3.57
N SER A 29 -12.36 20.69 4.45
CA SER A 29 -10.94 21.04 4.56
C SER A 29 -10.04 19.82 4.68
N HIS A 30 -8.98 19.79 3.85
CA HIS A 30 -7.91 18.80 3.95
C HIS A 30 -7.12 18.95 5.26
N PHE A 31 -6.88 20.18 5.71
CA PHE A 31 -6.24 20.42 7.00
C PHE A 31 -7.06 19.85 8.15
N GLU A 32 -8.38 20.07 8.17
CA GLU A 32 -9.25 19.51 9.21
C GLU A 32 -9.30 17.99 9.16
N PHE A 33 -9.40 17.40 7.97
CA PHE A 33 -9.28 15.95 7.78
C PHE A 33 -7.99 15.41 8.42
N GLY A 34 -6.85 16.02 8.08
CA GLY A 34 -5.56 15.63 8.61
C GLY A 34 -5.48 15.78 10.12
N ARG A 35 -5.95 16.91 10.66
CA ARG A 35 -5.96 17.20 12.09
C ARG A 35 -6.82 16.22 12.86
N ASP A 36 -8.01 15.92 12.39
CA ASP A 36 -8.93 15.02 13.08
C ASP A 36 -8.42 13.58 13.04
N MET A 37 -7.80 13.14 11.93
CA MET A 37 -7.10 11.86 11.85
C MET A 37 -5.90 11.82 12.82
N GLY A 38 -5.11 12.89 12.84
CA GLY A 38 -3.97 13.07 13.74
C GLY A 38 -4.37 12.98 15.22
N LEU A 39 -5.44 13.67 15.61
CA LEU A 39 -6.00 13.64 16.96
C LEU A 39 -6.55 12.25 17.32
N ARG A 40 -7.30 11.64 16.39
CA ARG A 40 -7.95 10.34 16.60
C ARG A 40 -6.96 9.22 16.87
N PHE A 41 -5.79 9.28 16.24
CA PHE A 41 -4.77 8.25 16.30
C PHE A 41 -3.43 8.75 16.85
N GLN A 42 -3.45 9.82 17.64
CA GLN A 42 -2.27 10.51 18.16
C GLN A 42 -1.21 9.54 18.70
N ASP A 43 -1.59 8.68 19.65
CA ASP A 43 -0.68 7.73 20.29
C ASP A 43 -0.05 6.75 19.30
N LYS A 44 -0.83 6.25 18.33
CA LYS A 44 -0.37 5.28 17.33
C LYS A 44 0.55 5.93 16.29
N ILE A 45 0.25 7.16 15.87
CA ILE A 45 1.11 7.92 14.95
C ILE A 45 2.44 8.22 15.65
N GLN A 46 2.40 8.75 16.87
CA GLN A 46 3.61 9.01 17.65
C GLN A 46 4.44 7.75 17.87
N GLU A 47 3.79 6.63 18.20
CA GLU A 47 4.46 5.36 18.40
C GLU A 47 5.09 4.82 17.10
N ARG A 48 4.37 4.83 15.98
CA ARG A 48 4.88 4.41 14.66
C ARG A 48 6.16 5.17 14.31
N MET A 49 6.10 6.50 14.39
CA MET A 49 7.24 7.37 14.09
C MET A 49 8.42 7.11 15.04
N ARG A 50 8.16 6.84 16.32
CA ARG A 50 9.19 6.51 17.32
C ARG A 50 9.84 5.15 17.06
N LEU A 51 9.07 4.15 16.63
CA LEU A 51 9.55 2.78 16.36
C LEU A 51 10.25 2.66 15.01
N ASN A 52 9.92 3.50 14.03
CA ASN A 52 10.53 3.48 12.71
C ASN A 52 12.03 3.81 12.79
N THR A 53 12.87 2.78 12.81
CA THR A 53 14.32 2.91 13.00
C THR A 53 14.97 3.58 11.79
N LYS A 54 14.44 3.39 10.57
CA LYS A 54 14.92 4.04 9.35
C LYS A 54 14.70 5.55 9.42
N LEU A 55 13.50 5.98 9.81
CA LEU A 55 13.17 7.39 10.05
C LEU A 55 14.11 8.02 11.09
N GLN A 56 14.24 7.38 12.27
CA GLN A 56 14.98 7.94 13.41
C GLN A 56 16.51 7.96 13.21
N THR A 57 17.08 6.97 12.53
CA THR A 57 18.55 6.77 12.51
C THR A 57 19.20 6.98 11.14
N LEU A 58 18.41 7.16 10.09
CA LEU A 58 18.89 7.46 8.74
C LEU A 58 18.27 8.74 8.20
N LEU A 59 16.95 8.85 8.13
CA LEU A 59 16.28 9.93 7.41
C LEU A 59 16.35 11.27 8.15
N LEU A 60 15.94 11.32 9.43
CA LEU A 60 16.02 12.54 10.23
C LEU A 60 17.48 13.02 10.41
N PRO A 61 18.46 12.16 10.72
CA PRO A 61 19.86 12.57 10.77
C PRO A 61 20.37 13.15 9.44
N PHE A 62 19.97 12.58 8.30
CA PHE A 62 20.33 13.11 7.00
C PHE A 62 19.66 14.46 6.73
N ALA A 63 18.36 14.59 7.03
CA ALA A 63 17.59 15.83 6.88
C ALA A 63 18.20 17.01 7.65
N HIS A 64 18.80 16.75 8.82
CA HIS A 64 19.49 17.77 9.62
C HIS A 64 20.88 18.19 9.07
N THR A 65 21.41 17.53 8.04
CA THR A 65 22.62 17.99 7.34
C THR A 65 22.28 19.12 6.37
N SER A 66 23.26 19.96 6.00
CA SER A 66 23.04 21.00 4.99
C SER A 66 22.58 20.46 3.64
N THR A 67 23.05 19.26 3.26
CA THR A 67 22.71 18.62 1.99
C THR A 67 21.31 18.02 2.04
N GLY A 68 21.01 17.25 3.10
CA GLY A 68 19.68 16.67 3.28
C GLY A 68 18.61 17.73 3.46
N ARG A 69 18.88 18.83 4.18
CA ARG A 69 17.95 19.95 4.33
C ARG A 69 17.58 20.57 2.99
N LYS A 70 18.57 20.90 2.15
CA LYS A 70 18.34 21.45 0.80
C LYS A 70 17.51 20.50 -0.07
N LEU A 71 17.76 19.20 0.04
CA LEU A 71 17.01 18.20 -0.71
C LEU A 71 15.57 18.09 -0.20
N LEU A 72 15.36 18.10 1.12
CA LEU A 72 14.04 18.05 1.72
C LEU A 72 13.22 19.29 1.37
N ASP A 73 13.84 20.48 1.43
CA ASP A 73 13.20 21.74 1.01
C ASP A 73 12.78 21.67 -0.48
N ARG A 74 13.58 21.01 -1.33
CA ARG A 74 13.22 20.78 -2.74
C ARG A 74 12.02 19.85 -2.88
N TYR A 75 11.99 18.73 -2.15
CA TYR A 75 10.81 17.85 -2.11
C TYR A 75 9.58 18.64 -1.67
N LEU A 76 9.65 19.36 -0.54
CA LEU A 76 8.52 20.13 -0.03
C LEU A 76 8.04 21.19 -1.03
N ALA A 77 8.95 21.90 -1.70
CA ALA A 77 8.60 22.91 -2.69
C ALA A 77 7.85 22.31 -3.89
N VAL A 78 8.29 21.16 -4.41
CA VAL A 78 7.62 20.47 -5.53
C VAL A 78 6.22 19.98 -5.13
N HIS A 79 6.08 19.45 -3.90
CA HIS A 79 4.77 19.00 -3.40
C HIS A 79 3.83 20.17 -3.13
N ARG A 80 4.28 21.26 -2.51
CA ARG A 80 3.45 22.47 -2.31
C ARG A 80 2.99 23.09 -3.63
N ALA A 81 3.82 23.05 -4.66
CA ALA A 81 3.46 23.59 -5.97
C ALA A 81 2.44 22.70 -6.72
N THR A 82 2.47 21.39 -6.49
CA THR A 82 1.66 20.42 -7.26
C THR A 82 0.39 19.99 -6.52
N PHE A 83 0.49 19.83 -5.20
CA PHE A 83 -0.52 19.28 -4.31
C PHE A 83 -0.62 20.10 -3.02
N PRO A 84 -0.91 21.42 -3.09
CA PRO A 84 -0.98 22.27 -1.90
C PRO A 84 -1.93 21.71 -0.85
N GLN A 85 -3.07 21.16 -1.26
CA GLN A 85 -4.10 20.62 -0.38
C GLN A 85 -3.62 19.37 0.40
N TYR A 86 -2.79 18.52 -0.21
CA TYR A 86 -2.24 17.35 0.48
C TYR A 86 -1.07 17.73 1.41
N VAL A 87 -0.39 18.85 1.14
CA VAL A 87 0.55 19.40 2.12
C VAL A 87 -0.18 19.97 3.33
N GLU A 88 -1.30 20.68 3.13
CA GLU A 88 -2.18 21.12 4.21
C GLU A 88 -2.74 19.94 5.01
N GLU A 89 -3.10 18.84 4.34
CA GLU A 89 -3.51 17.59 4.98
C GLU A 89 -2.43 17.07 5.96
N LEU A 90 -1.17 17.03 5.53
CA LEU A 90 -0.04 16.62 6.38
C LEU A 90 0.29 17.63 7.49
N GLU A 91 0.09 18.92 7.25
CA GLU A 91 0.18 19.95 8.30
C GLU A 91 -0.89 19.71 9.38
N GLY A 92 -2.11 19.34 8.97
CA GLY A 92 -3.17 18.90 9.87
C GLY A 92 -2.77 17.66 10.67
N VAL A 93 -2.29 16.59 10.00
CA VAL A 93 -1.81 15.36 10.67
C VAL A 93 -0.75 15.69 11.71
N ALA A 94 0.20 16.56 11.38
CA ALA A 94 1.24 17.01 12.29
C ALA A 94 0.66 17.75 13.52
N GLU A 95 -0.27 18.69 13.31
CA GLU A 95 -0.96 19.38 14.41
C GLU A 95 -1.71 18.41 15.32
N GLY A 96 -2.55 17.54 14.73
CA GLY A 96 -3.40 16.64 15.49
C GLY A 96 -2.63 15.54 16.23
N SER A 97 -1.57 15.01 15.62
CA SER A 97 -0.73 13.99 16.25
C SER A 97 0.33 14.58 17.20
N GLY A 98 0.62 15.88 17.13
CA GLY A 98 1.73 16.51 17.83
C GLY A 98 3.12 16.06 17.34
N VAL A 99 3.20 15.35 16.22
CA VAL A 99 4.49 14.99 15.57
C VAL A 99 4.96 16.19 14.73
N PRO A 100 6.25 16.54 14.72
CA PRO A 100 6.75 17.62 13.89
C PRO A 100 6.42 17.41 12.41
N PHE A 101 5.93 18.46 11.73
CA PHE A 101 5.58 18.41 10.30
C PHE A 101 6.71 17.86 9.44
N GLU A 102 7.97 18.23 9.73
CA GLU A 102 9.12 17.70 9.00
C GLU A 102 9.20 16.16 9.07
N THR A 103 8.92 15.57 10.23
CA THR A 103 8.90 14.13 10.42
C THR A 103 7.76 13.47 9.66
N VAL A 104 6.54 14.04 9.75
CA VAL A 104 5.37 13.57 8.99
C VAL A 104 5.63 13.63 7.48
N PHE A 105 6.17 14.75 6.99
CA PHE A 105 6.47 14.94 5.58
C PHE A 105 7.54 13.97 5.08
N ILE A 106 8.64 13.78 5.83
CA ILE A 106 9.68 12.80 5.48
C ILE A 106 9.11 11.39 5.36
N GLU A 107 8.21 10.99 6.27
CA GLU A 107 7.58 9.66 6.20
C GLU A 107 6.72 9.52 4.94
N ASN A 108 6.02 10.59 4.52
CA ASN A 108 5.20 10.59 3.30
C ASN A 108 6.00 10.61 2.00
N VAL A 109 7.30 10.89 2.07
CA VAL A 109 8.25 10.75 0.95
C VAL A 109 9.37 9.76 1.30
N VAL A 110 9.11 8.79 2.18
CA VAL A 110 10.12 7.92 2.79
C VAL A 110 10.95 7.18 1.75
N GLU A 111 10.32 6.67 0.69
CA GLU A 111 11.02 5.91 -0.35
C GLU A 111 11.85 6.83 -1.25
N GLU A 112 11.31 7.97 -1.62
CA GLU A 112 11.98 8.96 -2.47
C GLU A 112 13.17 9.59 -1.76
N PHE A 113 12.96 10.02 -0.51
CA PHE A 113 13.98 10.67 0.29
C PHE A 113 15.10 9.69 0.66
N SER A 114 14.74 8.47 1.08
CA SER A 114 15.72 7.40 1.36
C SER A 114 16.60 7.09 0.16
N ASN A 115 16.00 6.93 -1.02
CA ASN A 115 16.73 6.57 -2.24
C ASN A 115 17.54 7.74 -2.82
N SER A 116 17.27 8.97 -2.37
CA SER A 116 18.05 10.16 -2.75
C SER A 116 19.24 10.42 -1.82
N ILE A 117 19.43 9.63 -0.76
CA ILE A 117 20.57 9.78 0.14
C ILE A 117 21.86 9.37 -0.59
N PRO A 118 22.86 10.26 -0.70
CA PRO A 118 24.09 9.93 -1.40
C PRO A 118 24.89 8.86 -0.62
N PRO A 119 25.64 7.98 -1.32
CA PRO A 119 26.49 6.98 -0.68
C PRO A 119 27.55 7.57 0.27
N SER A 120 27.92 8.84 0.09
CA SER A 120 28.86 9.56 0.94
C SER A 120 28.32 9.87 2.33
N PHE A 121 26.99 9.93 2.52
CA PHE A 121 26.40 10.03 3.84
C PHE A 121 26.53 8.67 4.54
N GLN A 122 26.99 8.64 5.78
CA GLN A 122 27.17 7.41 6.56
C GLN A 122 26.25 7.42 7.77
N SER A 123 25.36 6.42 7.86
CA SER A 123 24.60 6.13 9.07
C SER A 123 25.33 5.06 9.87
N LYS A 124 25.29 5.18 11.20
CA LYS A 124 25.87 4.19 12.11
C LYS A 124 25.08 2.88 12.15
N VAL A 125 23.80 2.92 11.75
CA VAL A 125 22.86 1.79 11.81
C VAL A 125 22.60 1.23 10.42
N PHE A 126 22.47 2.09 9.41
CA PHE A 126 22.20 1.69 8.02
C PHE A 126 23.42 1.96 7.12
N PRO A 127 24.33 0.99 6.95
CA PRO A 127 25.42 1.12 5.97
C PRO A 127 24.83 1.35 4.58
N ALA A 128 25.57 2.02 3.69
CA ALA A 128 25.06 2.39 2.37
C ALA A 128 24.46 1.20 1.60
N GLU A 129 25.10 0.03 1.68
CA GLU A 129 24.68 -1.24 1.06
C GLU A 129 23.35 -1.78 1.64
N GLY A 130 23.06 -1.51 2.91
CA GLY A 130 21.86 -1.96 3.61
C GLY A 130 20.70 -0.95 3.60
N ARG A 131 20.79 0.12 2.79
CA ARG A 131 19.72 1.13 2.68
C ARG A 131 18.60 0.73 1.73
N HIS A 132 18.86 -0.22 0.84
CA HIS A 132 17.87 -0.68 -0.11
C HIS A 132 16.65 -1.25 0.64
N PRO A 133 15.44 -0.89 0.22
CA PRO A 133 14.24 -1.40 0.86
C PRO A 133 14.10 -2.90 0.58
N VAL A 134 13.62 -3.62 1.58
CA VAL A 134 13.07 -4.95 1.35
C VAL A 134 11.64 -4.76 0.88
N LEU A 135 11.37 -5.11 -0.38
CA LEU A 135 10.09 -4.89 -1.03
C LEU A 135 9.21 -6.14 -0.98
N ARG A 136 7.94 -6.00 -0.58
CA ARG A 136 7.18 -7.10 0.03
C ARG A 136 5.82 -7.41 -0.61
N CYS A 137 5.04 -6.40 -1.04
CA CYS A 137 3.67 -6.58 -1.52
C CYS A 137 3.52 -7.51 -2.74
N SER A 138 2.38 -8.19 -2.84
CA SER A 138 2.06 -9.14 -3.92
C SER A 138 0.65 -8.94 -4.45
N ASP A 139 0.45 -8.99 -5.77
CA ASP A 139 -0.88 -9.02 -6.37
C ASP A 139 -1.13 -10.33 -7.13
N ILE A 140 -2.40 -10.71 -7.26
CA ILE A 140 -2.88 -11.63 -8.28
C ILE A 140 -4.04 -10.98 -9.02
N VAL A 141 -3.94 -10.91 -10.33
CA VAL A 141 -5.01 -10.46 -11.22
C VAL A 141 -5.57 -11.68 -11.95
N LEU A 142 -6.88 -11.91 -11.85
CA LEU A 142 -7.60 -12.93 -12.63
C LEU A 142 -8.54 -12.25 -13.61
N THR A 143 -8.43 -12.57 -14.90
CA THR A 143 -9.30 -12.00 -15.94
C THR A 143 -9.84 -13.06 -16.89
N SER A 144 -11.12 -12.91 -17.25
CA SER A 144 -11.81 -13.61 -18.35
C SER A 144 -13.06 -12.81 -18.72
N SER A 145 -13.80 -13.24 -19.76
CA SER A 145 -15.11 -12.67 -20.10
C SER A 145 -16.18 -12.70 -18.98
N LYS A 146 -15.92 -13.34 -17.83
CA LYS A 146 -16.86 -13.46 -16.71
C LYS A 146 -16.22 -13.22 -15.33
N MET A 147 -14.95 -12.83 -15.26
CA MET A 147 -14.23 -12.69 -14.00
C MET A 147 -13.18 -11.59 -14.13
N HIS A 148 -13.23 -10.64 -13.21
CA HIS A 148 -12.26 -9.56 -13.06
C HIS A 148 -11.97 -9.40 -11.57
N VAL A 149 -10.89 -10.03 -11.15
CA VAL A 149 -10.50 -10.08 -9.75
C VAL A 149 -9.10 -9.51 -9.60
N VAL A 150 -8.90 -8.68 -8.59
CA VAL A 150 -7.58 -8.26 -8.12
C VAL A 150 -7.46 -8.59 -6.65
N ALA A 151 -6.53 -9.47 -6.31
CA ALA A 151 -6.18 -9.84 -4.94
C ALA A 151 -4.82 -9.25 -4.58
N HIS A 152 -4.65 -8.79 -3.35
CA HIS A 152 -3.47 -8.05 -2.91
C HIS A 152 -3.09 -8.42 -1.47
N ASN A 153 -1.82 -8.73 -1.24
CA ASN A 153 -1.20 -8.69 0.08
C ASN A 153 -0.51 -7.34 0.24
N GLU A 154 -0.94 -6.59 1.26
CA GLU A 154 -0.20 -5.42 1.70
C GLU A 154 0.82 -5.80 2.77
N ASP A 155 2.08 -5.56 2.45
CA ASP A 155 3.20 -6.03 3.25
C ASP A 155 4.11 -4.88 3.68
N SER A 156 4.40 -4.77 4.98
CA SER A 156 5.29 -3.73 5.50
C SER A 156 6.21 -4.21 6.62
N ARG A 157 6.66 -3.32 7.51
CA ARG A 157 7.57 -3.64 8.61
C ARG A 157 6.81 -3.78 9.92
N GLU A 158 7.52 -4.25 10.96
CA GLU A 158 6.93 -4.46 12.28
C GLU A 158 6.38 -3.17 12.90
N GLU A 159 7.00 -2.02 12.64
CA GLU A 159 6.51 -0.72 13.10
C GLU A 159 5.12 -0.36 12.57
N ASP A 160 4.67 -0.96 11.47
CA ASP A 160 3.34 -0.70 10.89
C ASP A 160 2.25 -1.65 11.40
N VAL A 161 2.64 -2.77 12.03
CA VAL A 161 1.69 -3.73 12.59
C VAL A 161 0.83 -3.03 13.65
N ASN A 162 -0.50 -3.09 13.48
CA ASN A 162 -1.51 -2.37 14.29
C ASN A 162 -1.47 -0.83 14.20
N ARG A 163 -0.78 -0.27 13.22
CA ARG A 163 -0.68 1.19 13.00
C ARG A 163 -1.17 1.58 11.63
N THR A 164 -2.25 0.93 11.21
CA THR A 164 -2.99 1.21 9.98
C THR A 164 -4.47 1.49 10.30
N ALA A 165 -5.16 2.09 9.34
CA ALA A 165 -6.57 2.39 9.44
C ALA A 165 -7.25 2.34 8.07
N ILE A 166 -8.57 2.19 8.11
CA ILE A 166 -9.48 2.31 6.98
C ILE A 166 -10.09 3.69 7.04
N VAL A 167 -9.82 4.51 6.03
CA VAL A 167 -10.36 5.85 5.90
C VAL A 167 -11.57 5.81 4.97
N ILE A 168 -12.69 6.36 5.40
CA ILE A 168 -13.86 6.65 4.57
C ILE A 168 -14.09 8.15 4.64
N ALA A 169 -13.88 8.88 3.55
CA ALA A 169 -13.93 10.33 3.61
C ALA A 169 -14.59 10.99 2.41
N LYS A 170 -15.24 12.13 2.67
CA LYS A 170 -15.76 13.08 1.70
C LYS A 170 -15.26 14.47 2.11
N ILE A 171 -14.35 15.02 1.31
CA ILE A 171 -13.70 16.31 1.59
C ILE A 171 -14.15 17.31 0.51
N ALA A 172 -14.81 18.39 0.93
CA ALA A 172 -15.35 19.43 0.06
C ALA A 172 -16.09 18.83 -1.16
N ASP A 173 -15.77 19.31 -2.36
CA ASP A 173 -16.35 18.84 -3.62
C ASP A 173 -15.67 17.58 -4.19
N GLU A 174 -14.61 17.05 -3.56
CA GLU A 174 -13.90 15.85 -4.03
C GLU A 174 -14.76 14.58 -3.94
N PRO A 175 -14.54 13.56 -4.78
CA PRO A 175 -15.25 12.29 -4.66
C PRO A 175 -15.11 11.67 -3.26
N LYS A 176 -16.21 11.12 -2.71
CA LYS A 176 -16.10 10.25 -1.54
C LYS A 176 -15.19 9.07 -1.88
N PHE A 177 -14.33 8.68 -0.95
CA PHE A 177 -13.40 7.56 -1.14
C PHE A 177 -13.32 6.67 0.09
N VAL A 178 -12.80 5.46 -0.13
CA VAL A 178 -12.38 4.50 0.90
C VAL A 178 -10.94 4.10 0.62
N ALA A 179 -10.08 4.08 1.64
CA ALA A 179 -8.67 3.77 1.49
C ALA A 179 -8.09 3.06 2.72
N TYR A 180 -7.15 2.13 2.50
CA TYR A 180 -6.28 1.61 3.55
C TYR A 180 -5.05 2.50 3.68
N THR A 181 -4.76 2.95 4.90
CA THR A 181 -3.67 3.88 5.18
C THR A 181 -2.80 3.44 6.35
N TYR A 182 -1.53 3.78 6.27
CA TYR A 182 -0.64 3.80 7.42
C TYR A 182 -0.90 5.06 8.24
N LEU A 183 -0.95 4.92 9.56
CA LEU A 183 -1.24 6.06 10.43
C LEU A 183 -0.10 7.09 10.36
N GLY A 184 -0.43 8.31 9.98
CA GLY A 184 0.54 9.40 9.74
C GLY A 184 0.81 9.66 8.25
N ASP A 185 0.33 8.78 7.36
CA ASP A 185 0.49 8.92 5.92
C ASP A 185 -0.78 9.48 5.27
N LEU A 186 -0.63 10.11 4.11
CA LEU A 186 -1.74 10.41 3.21
C LEU A 186 -2.44 9.10 2.80
N PRO A 187 -3.78 9.03 2.83
CA PRO A 187 -4.50 7.92 2.21
C PRO A 187 -4.19 7.87 0.71
N SER A 188 -3.93 6.74 0.04
CA SER A 188 -3.73 5.38 0.52
C SER A 188 -2.24 5.01 0.52
N GLY A 189 -1.89 4.04 1.37
CA GLY A 189 -0.58 3.38 1.34
C GLY A 189 -0.52 2.12 0.46
N ALA A 190 -1.67 1.51 0.17
CA ALA A 190 -1.78 0.16 -0.37
C ALA A 190 -2.89 0.01 -1.43
N PHE A 191 -4.13 0.34 -1.06
CA PHE A 191 -5.29 0.22 -1.93
C PHE A 191 -6.40 1.18 -1.52
N GLY A 192 -7.29 1.44 -2.46
CA GLY A 192 -8.47 2.27 -2.22
C GLY A 192 -9.39 2.32 -3.43
N PHE A 193 -10.54 2.96 -3.24
CA PHE A 193 -11.55 3.16 -4.27
C PHE A 193 -12.41 4.39 -3.99
N ASN A 194 -13.11 4.89 -5.00
CA ASN A 194 -13.92 6.08 -4.89
C ASN A 194 -15.32 5.93 -5.50
N GLN A 195 -16.18 6.93 -5.24
CA GLN A 195 -17.58 6.95 -5.69
C GLN A 195 -17.77 7.00 -7.21
N ASN A 196 -16.70 7.22 -7.97
CA ASN A 196 -16.73 7.21 -9.43
C ASN A 196 -16.44 5.82 -10.00
N GLY A 197 -16.28 4.80 -9.15
CA GLY A 197 -16.00 3.43 -9.56
C GLY A 197 -14.55 3.20 -9.97
N VAL A 198 -13.62 4.07 -9.55
CA VAL A 198 -12.18 3.82 -9.67
C VAL A 198 -11.72 3.09 -8.42
N ALA A 199 -11.07 1.93 -8.58
CA ALA A 199 -10.41 1.20 -7.52
C ALA A 199 -8.97 0.87 -7.91
N PHE A 200 -8.09 0.66 -6.94
CA PHE A 200 -6.71 0.28 -7.23
C PHE A 200 -6.03 -0.44 -6.06
N THR A 201 -5.03 -1.25 -6.40
CA THR A 201 -3.96 -1.71 -5.49
C THR A 201 -2.63 -1.16 -5.99
N LEU A 202 -1.62 -1.07 -5.11
CA LEU A 202 -0.30 -0.58 -5.50
C LEU A 202 0.83 -1.34 -4.83
N ASN A 203 1.88 -1.60 -5.61
CA ASN A 203 3.15 -2.13 -5.13
C ASN A 203 4.25 -1.10 -5.38
N PHE A 204 5.13 -0.89 -4.40
CA PHE A 204 6.35 -0.12 -4.65
C PHE A 204 7.30 -0.92 -5.56
N VAL A 205 7.72 -0.35 -6.68
CA VAL A 205 8.74 -0.95 -7.58
C VAL A 205 9.84 0.07 -7.81
N GLN A 206 11.06 -0.26 -7.41
CA GLN A 206 12.12 0.75 -7.39
C GLN A 206 13.07 0.61 -8.59
N PRO A 207 13.14 1.61 -9.49
CA PRO A 207 14.14 1.65 -10.54
C PRO A 207 15.53 1.93 -9.95
N SER A 208 16.59 1.63 -10.70
CA SER A 208 17.98 1.91 -10.28
C SER A 208 18.28 3.41 -10.20
N GLU A 209 17.50 4.22 -10.92
CA GLU A 209 17.68 5.66 -11.01
C GLU A 209 16.54 6.38 -10.32
N ILE A 210 16.86 7.44 -9.58
CA ILE A 210 15.90 8.30 -8.89
C ILE A 210 15.95 9.73 -9.44
N PHE A 211 14.78 10.34 -9.63
CA PHE A 211 14.67 11.77 -9.84
C PHE A 211 14.58 12.49 -8.48
N ALA A 212 15.74 12.71 -7.87
CA ALA A 212 15.85 13.29 -6.54
C ALA A 212 15.17 14.68 -6.45
N GLY A 213 14.24 14.82 -5.50
CA GLY A 213 13.38 15.99 -5.34
C GLY A 213 12.14 16.02 -6.23
N GLY A 214 11.79 14.91 -6.89
CA GLY A 214 10.54 14.75 -7.63
C GLY A 214 9.31 14.49 -6.73
N LEU A 215 8.17 14.20 -7.35
CA LEU A 215 6.92 13.88 -6.65
C LEU A 215 7.01 12.51 -5.99
N GLY A 216 6.52 12.46 -4.74
CA GLY A 216 6.40 11.26 -3.93
C GLY A 216 5.11 10.54 -4.20
N ARG A 217 5.19 9.21 -4.15
CA ARG A 217 4.11 8.31 -4.50
C ARG A 217 2.87 8.40 -3.62
N GLY A 218 3.04 8.69 -2.33
CA GLY A 218 1.91 8.87 -1.40
C GLY A 218 0.98 10.00 -1.84
N PHE A 219 1.53 11.05 -2.45
CA PHE A 219 0.73 12.14 -3.01
C PHE A 219 0.01 11.71 -4.31
N ILE A 220 0.63 10.86 -5.12
CA ILE A 220 0.01 10.35 -6.36
C ILE A 220 -1.14 9.40 -6.03
N SER A 221 -0.95 8.47 -5.10
CA SER A 221 -2.02 7.56 -4.65
C SER A 221 -3.14 8.31 -3.94
N ARG A 222 -2.82 9.37 -3.18
CA ARG A 222 -3.85 10.25 -2.59
C ARG A 222 -4.69 10.93 -3.65
N ASP A 223 -4.04 11.47 -4.68
CA ASP A 223 -4.72 12.12 -5.81
C ASP A 223 -5.58 11.15 -6.59
N LEU A 224 -5.13 9.90 -6.75
CA LEU A 224 -5.85 8.85 -7.46
C LEU A 224 -7.23 8.55 -6.86
N LEU A 225 -7.41 8.75 -5.55
CA LEU A 225 -8.71 8.63 -4.89
C LEU A 225 -9.72 9.69 -5.36
N THR A 226 -9.29 10.74 -6.04
CA THR A 226 -10.16 11.79 -6.62
C THR A 226 -10.49 11.57 -8.10
N ALA A 227 -9.93 10.51 -8.71
CA ALA A 227 -10.09 10.24 -10.14
C ALA A 227 -11.56 10.12 -10.56
N LYS A 228 -11.89 10.71 -11.71
CA LYS A 228 -13.28 10.78 -12.22
C LYS A 228 -13.70 9.58 -13.04
N ASN A 229 -12.73 8.84 -13.57
CA ASN A 229 -12.90 7.64 -14.40
C ASN A 229 -11.52 7.01 -14.63
N ALA A 230 -11.46 5.89 -15.38
CA ALA A 230 -10.22 5.19 -15.67
C ALA A 230 -9.18 6.04 -16.44
N ASP A 231 -9.60 6.87 -17.40
CA ASP A 231 -8.66 7.69 -18.18
C ASP A 231 -8.01 8.79 -17.33
N ASP A 232 -8.81 9.43 -16.46
CA ASP A 232 -8.33 10.40 -15.48
C ASP A 232 -7.39 9.74 -14.47
N ALA A 233 -7.73 8.54 -13.99
CA ALA A 233 -6.88 7.73 -13.13
C ALA A 233 -5.52 7.39 -13.79
N ILE A 234 -5.52 6.97 -15.06
CA ILE A 234 -4.31 6.74 -15.84
C ILE A 234 -3.48 8.02 -15.95
N GLY A 235 -4.12 9.17 -16.20
CA GLY A 235 -3.47 10.48 -16.25
C GLY A 235 -2.80 10.86 -14.93
N ILE A 236 -3.44 10.60 -13.80
CA ILE A 236 -2.89 10.83 -12.45
C ILE A 236 -1.69 9.90 -12.20
N ILE A 237 -1.83 8.60 -12.47
CA ILE A 237 -0.79 7.58 -12.25
C ILE A 237 0.45 7.88 -13.09
N THR A 238 0.28 8.28 -14.35
CA THR A 238 1.40 8.47 -15.29
C THR A 238 1.97 9.89 -15.32
N ARG A 239 1.54 10.76 -14.40
CA ARG A 239 1.95 12.17 -14.38
C ARG A 239 3.46 12.33 -14.34
N ALA A 240 3.93 13.40 -14.98
CA ALA A 240 5.34 13.72 -15.05
C ALA A 240 5.92 14.13 -13.68
N GLY A 241 7.24 13.95 -13.53
CA GLY A 241 8.00 14.46 -12.39
C GLY A 241 8.03 13.57 -11.15
N GLN A 242 7.55 12.33 -11.24
CA GLN A 242 7.66 11.35 -10.16
C GLN A 242 9.13 11.01 -9.87
N ALA A 243 9.47 10.94 -8.58
CA ALA A 243 10.83 10.73 -8.13
C ALA A 243 11.28 9.28 -8.36
N THR A 244 10.41 8.32 -8.08
CA THR A 244 10.68 6.88 -8.17
C THR A 244 9.52 6.18 -8.90
N GLY A 245 9.39 4.87 -8.75
CA GLY A 245 8.38 4.10 -9.44
C GLY A 245 7.43 3.29 -8.58
N HIS A 246 6.28 2.97 -9.17
CA HIS A 246 5.17 2.23 -8.59
C HIS A 246 4.52 1.36 -9.63
N ASN A 247 3.92 0.27 -9.17
CA ASN A 247 3.00 -0.53 -9.95
C ASN A 247 1.60 -0.33 -9.38
N PHE A 248 0.62 -0.20 -10.26
CA PHE A 248 -0.78 -0.15 -9.91
C PHE A 248 -1.51 -1.28 -10.66
N GLN A 249 -2.36 -2.01 -9.95
CA GLN A 249 -3.50 -2.66 -10.60
C GLN A 249 -4.67 -1.69 -10.53
N LEU A 250 -4.95 -0.98 -11.62
CA LEU A 250 -6.07 -0.07 -11.71
C LEU A 250 -7.32 -0.84 -12.14
N MET A 251 -8.45 -0.51 -11.54
CA MET A 251 -9.75 -1.15 -11.79
C MET A 251 -10.80 -0.09 -12.10
N ASP A 252 -11.52 -0.29 -13.20
CA ASP A 252 -12.79 0.37 -13.49
C ASP A 252 -13.91 -0.58 -13.05
N VAL A 253 -14.47 -0.31 -11.87
CA VAL A 253 -15.49 -1.14 -11.23
C VAL A 253 -16.79 -1.12 -12.03
N LEU A 254 -17.11 -0.03 -12.73
CA LEU A 254 -18.35 0.07 -13.51
C LEU A 254 -18.23 -0.71 -14.83
N ALA A 255 -17.13 -0.50 -15.55
CA ALA A 255 -16.88 -1.12 -16.85
C ALA A 255 -16.31 -2.54 -16.76
N LYS A 256 -15.91 -3.00 -15.57
CA LYS A 256 -15.26 -4.30 -15.32
C LYS A 256 -13.95 -4.44 -16.08
N ARG A 257 -13.09 -3.42 -16.01
CA ARG A 257 -11.79 -3.40 -16.70
C ARG A 257 -10.65 -3.31 -15.69
N VAL A 258 -9.53 -3.94 -16.02
CA VAL A 258 -8.33 -3.96 -15.16
C VAL A 258 -7.10 -3.63 -15.98
N TRP A 259 -6.22 -2.81 -15.42
CA TRP A 259 -4.93 -2.47 -16.00
C TRP A 259 -3.80 -2.76 -15.02
N ASN A 260 -2.69 -3.25 -15.56
CA ASN A 260 -1.39 -3.17 -14.90
C ASN A 260 -0.65 -1.94 -15.43
N ILE A 261 -0.29 -1.03 -14.53
CA ILE A 261 0.42 0.20 -14.89
C ILE A 261 1.71 0.24 -14.09
N GLU A 262 2.84 0.27 -14.78
CA GLU A 262 4.16 0.43 -14.18
C GLU A 262 4.72 1.80 -14.50
N VAL A 263 5.18 2.52 -13.50
CA VAL A 263 5.75 3.86 -13.60
C VAL A 263 7.15 3.86 -13.02
N ALA A 264 8.05 4.62 -13.62
CA ALA A 264 9.40 4.86 -13.14
C ALA A 264 9.75 6.35 -13.20
N SER A 265 10.84 6.70 -12.52
CA SER A 265 11.46 8.02 -12.60
C SER A 265 11.70 8.47 -14.05
N PHE A 266 11.77 9.79 -14.26
CA PHE A 266 12.02 10.41 -15.57
C PHE A 266 10.91 10.17 -16.60
N ASN A 267 9.64 10.22 -16.16
CA ASN A 267 8.44 10.17 -17.00
C ASN A 267 8.31 8.88 -17.83
N ARG A 268 8.85 7.77 -17.32
CA ARG A 268 8.76 6.46 -17.97
C ARG A 268 7.57 5.72 -17.38
N HIS A 269 6.72 5.19 -18.23
CA HIS A 269 5.61 4.35 -17.80
C HIS A 269 5.23 3.35 -18.88
N LEU A 270 4.51 2.31 -18.49
CA LEU A 270 3.84 1.37 -19.36
C LEU A 270 2.44 1.11 -18.82
N ILE A 271 1.44 1.21 -19.69
CA ILE A 271 0.05 0.92 -19.40
C ILE A 271 -0.31 -0.35 -20.16
N TYR A 272 -0.79 -1.36 -19.44
CA TYR A 272 -1.25 -2.61 -20.04
C TYR A 272 -2.65 -2.94 -19.52
N GLU A 273 -3.62 -2.94 -20.42
CA GLU A 273 -4.98 -3.39 -20.12
C GLU A 273 -5.08 -4.91 -20.31
N PHE A 274 -5.55 -5.61 -19.28
CA PHE A 274 -5.80 -7.05 -19.39
C PHE A 274 -6.96 -7.30 -20.35
N GLN A 275 -6.72 -8.10 -21.38
CA GLN A 275 -7.71 -8.42 -22.40
C GLN A 275 -8.53 -9.67 -22.00
N GLU A 276 -9.81 -9.65 -22.35
CA GLU A 276 -10.77 -10.74 -22.09
C GLU A 276 -10.69 -11.83 -23.18
N GLU A 277 -9.64 -12.64 -23.18
CA GLU A 277 -9.52 -13.71 -24.17
C GLU A 277 -10.32 -14.96 -23.76
N GLY A 278 -11.62 -14.93 -24.05
CA GLY A 278 -12.51 -16.09 -23.97
C GLY A 278 -12.96 -16.45 -22.56
N SER A 279 -13.33 -17.72 -22.36
CA SER A 279 -13.85 -18.22 -21.08
C SER A 279 -12.79 -18.81 -20.15
N VAL A 280 -11.53 -18.87 -20.59
CA VAL A 280 -10.43 -19.36 -19.77
C VAL A 280 -9.94 -18.20 -18.91
N VAL A 281 -9.76 -18.46 -17.61
CA VAL A 281 -9.21 -17.48 -16.67
C VAL A 281 -7.71 -17.35 -16.91
N SER A 282 -7.27 -16.14 -17.21
CA SER A 282 -5.86 -15.75 -17.20
C SER A 282 -5.48 -15.25 -15.81
N ALA A 283 -4.27 -15.59 -15.35
CA ALA A 283 -3.74 -15.15 -14.07
C ALA A 283 -2.41 -14.44 -14.24
N PHE A 284 -2.25 -13.31 -13.56
CA PHE A 284 -1.01 -12.53 -13.54
C PHE A 284 -0.61 -12.22 -12.09
N PHE A 285 0.64 -12.51 -11.73
CA PHE A 285 1.16 -12.28 -10.38
C PHE A 285 2.06 -11.05 -10.36
N HIS A 286 1.63 -10.05 -9.58
CA HIS A 286 2.30 -8.79 -9.24
C HIS A 286 3.35 -8.99 -8.13
N ALA A 287 4.57 -8.46 -8.17
CA ALA A 287 5.41 -8.37 -6.96
C ALA A 287 6.03 -6.98 -6.87
N ASN A 288 7.25 -6.84 -6.34
CA ASN A 288 7.94 -5.55 -6.31
C ASN A 288 9.10 -5.48 -7.31
N GLN A 289 8.91 -6.11 -8.48
CA GLN A 289 9.83 -6.04 -9.62
C GLN A 289 9.04 -5.52 -10.84
N TYR A 290 9.65 -4.64 -11.64
CA TYR A 290 9.09 -4.34 -12.96
C TYR A 290 9.08 -5.60 -13.80
N GLN A 291 7.92 -5.92 -14.38
CA GLN A 291 7.74 -7.09 -15.24
C GLN A 291 7.46 -6.69 -16.69
N ARG A 292 6.87 -5.51 -16.92
CA ARG A 292 6.47 -5.06 -18.27
C ARG A 292 7.32 -3.88 -18.74
N LEU A 293 7.39 -2.83 -17.94
CA LEU A 293 8.23 -1.66 -18.19
C LEU A 293 9.70 -2.05 -18.09
N GLN A 294 10.41 -1.91 -19.21
CA GLN A 294 11.83 -2.24 -19.29
C GLN A 294 12.67 -1.05 -18.79
N VAL A 295 13.03 -1.10 -17.50
CA VAL A 295 13.94 -0.14 -16.87
C VAL A 295 15.01 -0.86 -16.03
N PRO A 296 16.21 -0.28 -15.87
CA PRO A 296 17.18 -0.81 -14.93
C PRO A 296 16.60 -0.83 -13.51
N GLN A 297 16.72 -1.95 -12.82
CA GLN A 297 16.26 -2.15 -11.44
C GLN A 297 17.22 -3.12 -10.73
N PRO A 298 17.52 -2.90 -9.44
CA PRO A 298 18.23 -3.87 -8.61
C PRO A 298 17.48 -5.21 -8.51
N PRO A 299 18.20 -6.31 -8.21
CA PRO A 299 17.56 -7.57 -7.86
C PRO A 299 17.02 -7.50 -6.42
N TYR A 300 15.73 -7.21 -6.26
CA TYR A 300 15.11 -7.22 -4.92
C TYR A 300 14.80 -8.67 -4.53
N GLU A 301 15.62 -9.22 -3.62
CA GLU A 301 15.60 -10.65 -3.26
C GLU A 301 14.19 -11.18 -2.94
N SER A 302 13.48 -10.54 -2.00
CA SER A 302 12.11 -10.94 -1.64
C SER A 302 11.16 -10.99 -2.84
N SER A 303 11.23 -10.00 -3.72
CA SER A 303 10.40 -9.93 -4.93
C SER A 303 10.74 -11.05 -5.90
N LEU A 304 12.03 -11.28 -6.17
CA LEU A 304 12.49 -12.33 -7.08
C LEU A 304 12.15 -13.72 -6.54
N HIS A 305 12.26 -13.95 -5.24
CA HIS A 305 11.85 -15.21 -4.60
C HIS A 305 10.35 -15.45 -4.74
N ARG A 306 9.50 -14.45 -4.48
CA ARG A 306 8.04 -14.59 -4.64
C ARG A 306 7.64 -14.80 -6.10
N LEU A 307 8.26 -14.10 -7.05
CA LEU A 307 8.06 -14.32 -8.49
C LEU A 307 8.49 -15.72 -8.92
N HIS A 308 9.66 -16.18 -8.45
CA HIS A 308 10.14 -17.53 -8.72
C HIS A 308 9.19 -18.57 -8.13
N ARG A 309 8.74 -18.38 -6.87
CA ARG A 309 7.80 -19.27 -6.24
C ARG A 309 6.50 -19.36 -7.03
N TYR A 310 5.93 -18.24 -7.46
CA TYR A 310 4.75 -18.24 -8.32
C TYR A 310 4.98 -19.01 -9.64
N SER A 311 6.18 -18.90 -10.23
CA SER A 311 6.51 -19.61 -11.48
C SER A 311 6.53 -21.14 -11.35
N GLU A 312 6.64 -21.67 -10.13
CA GLU A 312 6.58 -23.11 -9.84
C GLU A 312 5.15 -23.61 -9.57
N LEU A 313 4.20 -22.69 -9.36
CA LEU A 313 2.81 -23.01 -9.04
C LEU A 313 1.98 -23.12 -10.32
N THR A 314 0.87 -23.85 -10.21
CA THR A 314 -0.18 -23.79 -11.24
C THR A 314 -0.86 -22.42 -11.14
N PRO A 315 -0.97 -21.64 -12.22
CA PRO A 315 -1.66 -20.35 -12.19
C PRO A 315 -3.10 -20.51 -11.67
N PRO A 316 -3.54 -19.69 -10.70
CA PRO A 316 -4.87 -19.82 -10.10
C PRO A 316 -5.97 -19.48 -11.12
N ALA A 317 -7.07 -20.23 -11.09
CA ALA A 317 -8.25 -19.98 -11.94
C ALA A 317 -9.47 -19.51 -11.12
N THR A 318 -9.35 -19.49 -9.79
CA THR A 318 -10.41 -19.11 -8.86
C THR A 318 -9.88 -18.20 -7.74
N ILE A 319 -10.77 -17.46 -7.09
CA ILE A 319 -10.43 -16.65 -5.90
C ILE A 319 -9.82 -17.53 -4.80
N GLY A 320 -10.36 -18.73 -4.57
CA GLY A 320 -9.83 -19.65 -3.56
C GLY A 320 -8.39 -20.08 -3.83
N GLU A 321 -8.06 -20.39 -5.08
CA GLU A 321 -6.68 -20.72 -5.48
C GLU A 321 -5.77 -19.49 -5.39
N ALA A 322 -6.25 -18.29 -5.75
CA ALA A 322 -5.49 -17.06 -5.59
C ALA A 322 -5.15 -16.78 -4.12
N LEU A 323 -6.08 -17.01 -3.19
CA LEU A 323 -5.84 -16.91 -1.75
C LEU A 323 -4.82 -17.94 -1.24
N VAL A 324 -4.78 -19.15 -1.83
CA VAL A 324 -3.74 -20.15 -1.53
C VAL A 324 -2.36 -19.68 -1.99
N VAL A 325 -2.28 -19.09 -3.19
CA VAL A 325 -1.02 -18.51 -3.70
C VAL A 325 -0.56 -17.34 -2.82
N LEU A 326 -1.45 -16.39 -2.52
CA LEU A 326 -1.15 -15.26 -1.63
C LEU A 326 -0.86 -15.67 -0.20
N GLY A 327 -1.35 -16.84 0.23
CA GLY A 327 -1.07 -17.44 1.53
C GLY A 327 0.16 -18.34 1.55
N ASN A 328 0.90 -18.45 0.44
CA ASN A 328 2.00 -19.41 0.33
C ASN A 328 3.19 -19.02 1.21
N GLN A 329 3.67 -19.98 2.00
CA GLN A 329 4.82 -19.82 2.89
C GLN A 329 5.88 -20.93 2.73
N GLU A 330 5.97 -21.53 1.54
CA GLU A 330 6.91 -22.63 1.31
C GLU A 330 8.36 -22.17 1.18
N ASP A 331 8.59 -20.98 0.60
CA ASP A 331 9.89 -20.33 0.71
C ASP A 331 10.09 -19.87 2.16
N GLN A 332 11.14 -20.39 2.81
CA GLN A 332 11.39 -20.10 4.23
C GLN A 332 12.01 -18.72 4.45
N SER A 333 12.79 -18.21 3.49
CA SER A 333 13.51 -16.93 3.64
C SER A 333 12.66 -15.76 3.17
N TRP A 334 11.91 -15.96 2.08
CA TRP A 334 11.16 -14.92 1.39
C TRP A 334 9.78 -15.46 0.90
N PRO A 335 8.90 -15.88 1.81
CA PRO A 335 7.56 -16.37 1.46
C PRO A 335 6.68 -15.28 0.81
N VAL A 336 5.52 -15.67 0.27
CA VAL A 336 4.52 -14.71 -0.23
C VAL A 336 3.69 -14.11 0.91
N PHE A 337 3.42 -14.91 1.95
CA PHE A 337 2.68 -14.46 3.14
C PHE A 337 3.57 -14.42 4.38
N HIS A 338 3.52 -13.31 5.11
CA HIS A 338 4.39 -13.07 6.24
C HIS A 338 3.61 -12.95 7.55
N ASP A 339 3.86 -13.87 8.47
CA ASP A 339 3.24 -13.89 9.79
C ASP A 339 4.16 -14.51 10.85
N ALA A 340 3.64 -14.66 12.07
CA ALA A 340 4.37 -15.26 13.19
C ALA A 340 4.97 -16.63 12.84
N LEU A 341 4.27 -17.41 12.02
CA LEU A 341 4.68 -18.76 11.65
C LEU A 341 5.82 -18.72 10.63
N SER A 342 5.79 -17.82 9.64
CA SER A 342 6.93 -17.66 8.73
C SER A 342 8.15 -17.11 9.46
N HIS A 343 7.98 -16.10 10.32
CA HIS A 343 9.06 -15.53 11.13
C HIS A 343 9.73 -16.59 12.02
N ALA A 344 8.95 -17.47 12.65
CA ALA A 344 9.48 -18.60 13.42
C ALA A 344 10.27 -19.61 12.57
N ARG A 345 10.09 -19.61 11.24
CA ARG A 345 10.82 -20.46 10.29
C ARG A 345 11.99 -19.77 9.59
N GLY A 346 12.31 -18.52 9.95
CA GLY A 346 13.44 -17.78 9.39
C GLY A 346 13.09 -16.82 8.26
N ASP A 347 11.83 -16.40 8.17
CA ASP A 347 11.41 -15.34 7.25
C ASP A 347 12.24 -14.07 7.49
N LEU A 348 13.00 -13.65 6.48
CA LEU A 348 13.78 -12.41 6.49
C LEU A 348 12.91 -11.20 6.11
N SER A 349 11.61 -11.46 5.94
CA SER A 349 10.67 -10.51 5.43
C SER A 349 10.08 -9.59 6.50
N GLY A 350 8.83 -9.18 6.30
CA GLY A 350 8.14 -8.18 7.08
C GLY A 350 6.80 -8.70 7.54
N TRP A 351 5.86 -7.78 7.67
CA TRP A 351 4.44 -7.91 8.00
C TRP A 351 3.50 -8.09 6.82
N THR A 352 2.81 -9.22 6.59
CA THR A 352 1.55 -9.12 5.83
C THR A 352 0.50 -8.52 6.75
N LEU A 353 0.14 -7.26 6.50
CA LEU A 353 -0.76 -6.49 7.34
C LEU A 353 -2.22 -6.80 7.03
N THR A 354 -2.53 -6.99 5.76
CA THR A 354 -3.86 -7.37 5.30
C THR A 354 -3.79 -8.01 3.92
N THR A 355 -4.71 -8.93 3.66
CA THR A 355 -4.99 -9.43 2.31
C THR A 355 -6.39 -8.97 1.92
N ILE A 356 -6.55 -8.44 0.71
CA ILE A 356 -7.85 -8.01 0.17
C ILE A 356 -8.06 -8.59 -1.24
N VAL A 357 -9.33 -8.91 -1.56
CA VAL A 357 -9.75 -9.36 -2.90
C VAL A 357 -10.86 -8.45 -3.40
N PHE A 358 -10.61 -7.72 -4.47
CA PHE A 358 -11.61 -6.98 -5.25
C PHE A 358 -12.24 -7.91 -6.29
N GLU A 359 -13.57 -8.05 -6.26
CA GLU A 359 -14.34 -8.85 -7.20
C GLU A 359 -15.32 -7.94 -7.93
N LEU A 360 -14.93 -7.53 -9.14
CA LEU A 360 -15.60 -6.46 -9.86
C LEU A 360 -17.01 -6.90 -10.27
N GLU A 361 -17.22 -8.16 -10.66
CA GLU A 361 -18.56 -8.69 -11.03
C GLU A 361 -19.61 -8.47 -9.94
N GLN A 362 -19.20 -8.58 -8.67
CA GLN A 362 -20.08 -8.39 -7.53
C GLN A 362 -20.04 -6.96 -6.98
N GLY A 363 -19.12 -6.12 -7.46
CA GLY A 363 -18.94 -4.76 -6.97
C GLY A 363 -18.56 -4.70 -5.50
N LYS A 364 -17.80 -5.69 -5.03
CA LYS A 364 -17.38 -5.80 -3.63
C LYS A 364 -15.89 -6.12 -3.53
N ALA A 365 -15.31 -5.81 -2.39
CA ALA A 365 -14.04 -6.40 -1.96
C ALA A 365 -14.17 -7.10 -0.61
N VAL A 366 -13.30 -8.05 -0.33
CA VAL A 366 -13.26 -8.78 0.94
C VAL A 366 -11.83 -8.80 1.47
N SER A 367 -11.61 -8.34 2.69
CA SER A 367 -10.32 -8.51 3.39
C SER A 367 -10.34 -9.73 4.30
N PHE A 368 -9.15 -10.26 4.64
CA PHE A 368 -9.00 -11.53 5.36
C PHE A 368 -8.16 -11.38 6.64
N TRP A 369 -8.50 -12.19 7.64
CA TRP A 369 -7.76 -12.29 8.90
C TRP A 369 -6.61 -13.30 8.78
N GLY A 370 -5.39 -12.81 9.00
CA GLY A 370 -4.19 -13.66 8.97
C GLY A 370 -4.00 -14.30 7.59
N ASN A 371 -3.46 -15.51 7.56
CA ASN A 371 -3.13 -16.17 6.29
C ASN A 371 -4.40 -16.40 5.42
N PRO A 372 -4.47 -15.80 4.21
CA PRO A 372 -5.66 -15.83 3.36
C PRO A 372 -6.02 -17.23 2.86
N ALA A 373 -5.07 -18.18 2.85
CA ALA A 373 -5.35 -19.57 2.48
C ALA A 373 -6.33 -20.26 3.44
N ARG A 374 -6.58 -19.68 4.63
CA ARG A 374 -7.59 -20.15 5.59
C ARG A 374 -8.97 -19.59 5.32
N CYS A 375 -9.11 -18.64 4.40
CA CYS A 375 -10.37 -18.01 3.99
C CYS A 375 -11.19 -17.41 5.15
N HIS A 376 -10.52 -16.95 6.20
CA HIS A 376 -11.18 -16.25 7.31
C HIS A 376 -11.48 -14.81 6.91
N GLN A 377 -12.69 -14.54 6.43
CA GLN A 377 -13.10 -13.19 6.02
C GLN A 377 -13.13 -12.25 7.23
N ASN A 378 -12.66 -11.02 7.02
CA ASN A 378 -12.58 -9.95 8.01
C ASN A 378 -13.65 -8.89 7.74
N LEU A 379 -13.49 -8.14 6.65
CA LEU A 379 -14.39 -7.05 6.26
C LEU A 379 -14.89 -7.27 4.83
N VAL A 380 -16.13 -6.86 4.60
CA VAL A 380 -16.74 -6.73 3.27
C VAL A 380 -16.84 -5.24 2.95
N TRP A 381 -16.36 -4.89 1.76
CA TRP A 381 -16.22 -3.53 1.28
C TRP A 381 -17.15 -3.38 0.07
N ASP A 382 -18.15 -2.51 0.18
CA ASP A 382 -19.06 -2.24 -0.93
C ASP A 382 -18.47 -1.15 -1.84
N LEU A 383 -18.18 -1.49 -3.09
CA LEU A 383 -17.50 -0.60 -4.04
C LEU A 383 -18.45 0.46 -4.64
N PHE A 384 -19.76 0.30 -4.50
CA PHE A 384 -20.76 1.25 -5.00
C PHE A 384 -21.23 2.21 -3.90
N ASP A 385 -21.48 1.69 -2.69
CA ASP A 385 -22.00 2.45 -1.56
C ASP A 385 -20.88 3.04 -0.67
N LEU A 386 -19.63 2.61 -0.89
CA LEU A 386 -18.46 3.06 -0.12
C LEU A 386 -18.65 2.82 1.37
N THR A 387 -19.04 1.58 1.70
CA THR A 387 -19.22 1.10 3.06
C THR A 387 -18.26 -0.05 3.34
N VAL A 388 -17.86 -0.19 4.60
CA VAL A 388 -16.99 -1.27 5.06
C VAL A 388 -17.61 -1.85 6.33
N LEU A 389 -17.96 -3.13 6.27
CA LEU A 389 -18.68 -3.82 7.33
C LEU A 389 -17.97 -5.12 7.71
N PRO A 390 -18.05 -5.57 8.96
CA PRO A 390 -17.60 -6.92 9.33
C PRO A 390 -18.23 -7.98 8.43
N ALA A 391 -17.43 -8.92 7.96
CA ALA A 391 -17.94 -10.09 7.29
C ALA A 391 -18.90 -10.85 8.23
N ALA A 392 -20.02 -11.32 7.69
CA ALA A 392 -20.95 -12.12 8.48
C ALA A 392 -20.20 -13.35 9.03
N VAL A 393 -20.29 -13.57 10.35
CA VAL A 393 -19.76 -14.80 10.95
C VAL A 393 -20.58 -15.94 10.35
N ASN A 394 -19.97 -16.75 9.49
CA ASN A 394 -20.59 -18.00 9.06
C ASN A 394 -20.79 -18.85 10.33
N GLU A 395 -22.03 -18.99 10.79
CA GLU A 395 -22.40 -19.84 11.94
C GLU A 395 -22.23 -21.34 11.66
N THR A 396 -21.64 -21.70 10.52
CA THR A 396 -21.33 -23.08 10.13
C THR A 396 -19.83 -23.30 10.10
N LEU A 397 -19.28 -23.65 11.27
CA LEU A 397 -18.04 -24.43 11.43
C LEU A 397 -18.30 -25.62 12.35
#